data_AF-A0A521PRE7-F1
#
_entry.id   AF-A0A521PRE7-F1
#
_cell.length_a   1.000
_cell.length_b   1.000
_cell.length_c   1.000
_cell.angle_alpha   90.00
_cell.angle_beta   90.00
_cell.angle_gamma   90.00
#
_symmetry.space_group_name_H-M   'P 1'
#
loop_
_entity.id
_entity.type
_entity.pdbx_description
1 polymer ?
#
loop_
_entity_poly.entity_id
_entity_poly.type
_entity_poly.pdbx_seq_one_letter_code
_entity_poly.pdbx_strand_id
1 'polypeptide(L)'
;MLDGRRSDTAWAWFAPQTSDCAPLDRRAYPSIEFLGRPIAWPDWACRAPDGGIHIDARRTRLDIHLAKEPKAKLEFTWTGNFGARLVARPWLSLIEDLIDEEDGIFTGEVLRGERRVEAWTSLHGRLAPPLLSSDGQVKACPICGDVYSMLKGRTFFASPAARSKPLIVNRSGIFIRRDIFEQREIPTPVGAFKPSWVWLEEGGG
;
A
#
# COMPACT_ATOMS: atom_id res chain seq x y z
N MET A 1 24.94 10.01 -7.50
CA MET A 1 24.40 9.51 -8.78
C MET A 1 24.53 8.00 -8.75
N LEU A 2 23.42 7.29 -8.53
CA LEU A 2 23.39 5.83 -8.63
C LEU A 2 23.21 5.49 -10.11
N ASP A 3 24.30 5.15 -10.79
CA ASP A 3 24.29 4.64 -12.16
C ASP A 3 23.97 3.13 -12.14
N GLY A 4 22.91 2.76 -11.40
CA GLY A 4 22.47 1.39 -11.22
C GLY A 4 21.99 0.81 -12.55
N ARG A 5 22.50 -0.36 -12.91
CA ARG A 5 22.04 -1.08 -14.11
C ARG A 5 20.60 -1.54 -13.84
N ARG A 6 19.67 -1.17 -14.73
CA ARG A 6 18.30 -1.68 -14.68
C ARG A 6 18.34 -3.17 -14.97
N SER A 7 17.73 -3.97 -14.10
CA SER A 7 17.47 -5.38 -14.41
C SER A 7 16.32 -5.50 -15.42
N ASP A 8 16.14 -6.70 -15.97
CA ASP A 8 14.97 -7.04 -16.79
C ASP A 8 13.69 -7.22 -15.96
N THR A 9 13.81 -7.22 -14.62
CA THR A 9 12.67 -7.36 -13.71
C THR A 9 12.03 -6.00 -13.44
N ALA A 10 10.74 -5.89 -13.72
CA ALA A 10 9.95 -4.70 -13.48
C ALA A 10 8.56 -5.04 -12.93
N TRP A 11 7.90 -4.04 -12.34
CA TRP A 11 6.53 -4.12 -11.85
C TRP A 11 5.70 -2.95 -12.39
N ALA A 12 4.45 -3.24 -12.74
CA ALA A 12 3.42 -2.23 -12.94
C ALA A 12 2.99 -1.67 -11.57
N TRP A 13 3.22 -0.38 -11.35
CA TRP A 13 2.92 0.30 -10.08
C TRP A 13 1.56 1.01 -10.14
N PHE A 14 0.60 0.54 -9.35
CA PHE A 14 -0.71 1.15 -9.12
C PHE A 14 -0.68 2.01 -7.86
N ALA A 15 -0.52 3.32 -8.04
CA ALA A 15 -0.63 4.31 -6.97
C ALA A 15 -2.08 4.82 -6.85
N PRO A 16 -2.63 4.94 -5.63
CA PRO A 16 -3.97 5.48 -5.45
C PRO A 16 -4.01 6.97 -5.81
N GLN A 17 -5.11 7.40 -6.41
CA GLN A 17 -5.40 8.82 -6.59
C GLN A 17 -5.65 9.48 -5.23
N THR A 18 -5.11 10.68 -5.03
CA THR A 18 -5.11 11.37 -3.73
C THR A 18 -6.44 12.04 -3.38
N SER A 19 -7.39 12.10 -4.32
CA SER A 19 -8.75 12.60 -4.10
C SER A 19 -9.65 11.52 -3.47
N ASP A 20 -10.52 11.93 -2.54
CA ASP A 20 -11.62 11.10 -1.99
C ASP A 20 -11.19 9.82 -1.23
N CYS A 21 -10.32 9.96 -0.23
CA CYS A 21 -10.04 8.86 0.70
C CYS A 21 -11.29 8.40 1.49
N ALA A 22 -11.31 7.14 1.89
CA ALA A 22 -12.36 6.58 2.74
C ALA A 22 -12.11 6.98 4.21
N PRO A 23 -13.03 7.71 4.87
CA PRO A 23 -12.85 8.09 6.27
C PRO A 23 -13.13 6.89 7.19
N LEU A 24 -12.27 6.69 8.18
CA LEU A 24 -12.49 5.71 9.24
C LEU A 24 -13.70 6.09 10.11
N ASP A 25 -14.41 5.07 10.63
CA ASP A 25 -15.46 5.28 11.62
C ASP A 25 -14.84 5.64 12.98
N ARG A 26 -15.07 6.87 13.43
CA ARG A 26 -14.56 7.34 14.73
C ARG A 26 -15.17 6.61 15.93
N ARG A 27 -16.32 5.94 15.77
CA ARG A 27 -16.96 5.18 16.85
C ARG A 27 -16.33 3.81 17.06
N ALA A 28 -15.67 3.28 16.03
CA ALA A 28 -15.02 1.97 16.07
C ALA A 28 -13.62 1.99 16.70
N TYR A 29 -13.05 3.17 16.92
CA TYR A 29 -11.67 3.33 17.37
C TYR A 29 -11.57 4.35 18.51
N PRO A 30 -10.61 4.18 19.43
CA PRO A 30 -10.27 5.25 20.36
C PRO A 30 -9.82 6.50 19.59
N SER A 31 -10.01 7.67 20.18
CA SER A 31 -9.54 8.92 19.60
C SER A 31 -8.19 9.31 20.20
N ILE A 32 -7.29 9.84 19.37
CA ILE A 32 -6.08 10.54 19.84
C ILE A 32 -6.04 11.98 19.31
N GLU A 33 -5.31 12.85 20.00
CA GLU A 33 -5.01 14.18 19.48
C GLU A 33 -3.83 14.14 18.51
N PHE A 34 -4.06 14.63 17.29
CA PHE A 34 -3.03 14.77 16.26
C PHE A 34 -3.18 16.12 15.55
N LEU A 35 -2.12 16.93 15.59
CA LEU A 35 -2.10 18.30 15.02
C LEU A 35 -3.31 19.16 15.49
N GLY A 36 -3.63 19.09 16.79
CA GLY A 36 -4.72 19.86 17.40
C GLY A 36 -6.13 19.38 17.03
N ARG A 37 -6.27 18.17 16.46
CA ARG A 37 -7.56 17.58 16.10
C ARG A 37 -7.69 16.15 16.58
N PRO A 38 -8.88 15.73 17.06
CA PRO A 38 -9.13 14.33 17.37
C PRO A 38 -9.24 13.52 16.07
N ILE A 39 -8.48 12.43 15.99
CA ILE A 39 -8.57 11.43 14.91
C ILE A 39 -8.82 10.04 15.49
N ALA A 40 -9.53 9.21 14.74
CA ALA A 40 -9.67 7.78 15.04
C ALA A 40 -8.29 7.11 15.03
N TRP A 41 -8.00 6.28 16.02
CA TRP A 41 -6.72 5.60 16.18
C TRP A 41 -6.89 4.08 16.19
N PRO A 42 -6.74 3.43 15.03
CA PRO A 42 -6.77 1.97 14.95
C PRO A 42 -5.57 1.32 15.66
N ASP A 43 -5.76 0.10 16.15
CA ASP A 43 -4.70 -0.70 16.79
C ASP A 43 -3.58 -1.11 15.82
N TRP A 44 -3.88 -1.14 14.52
CA TRP A 44 -2.92 -1.37 13.45
C TRP A 44 -2.15 -0.11 13.02
N ALA A 45 -2.41 1.05 13.62
CA ALA A 45 -1.66 2.27 13.35
C ALA A 45 -0.38 2.37 14.20
N CYS A 46 0.66 2.97 13.61
CA CYS A 46 1.91 3.29 14.29
C CYS A 46 2.19 4.79 14.21
N ARG A 47 2.70 5.36 15.31
CA ARG A 47 3.16 6.76 15.41
C ARG A 47 4.67 6.76 15.64
N ALA A 48 5.44 7.12 14.62
CA ALA A 48 6.88 7.28 14.77
C ALA A 48 7.22 8.44 15.72
N PRO A 49 8.40 8.43 16.38
CA PRO A 49 8.79 9.45 17.36
C PRO A 49 8.84 10.89 16.81
N ASP A 50 8.98 11.04 15.50
CA ASP A 50 8.92 12.32 14.79
C ASP A 50 7.49 12.83 14.53
N GLY A 51 6.48 12.08 14.96
CA GLY A 51 5.07 12.36 14.73
C GLY A 51 4.48 11.73 13.47
N GLY A 52 5.25 11.01 12.66
CA GLY A 52 4.76 10.37 11.44
C GLY A 52 3.73 9.26 11.73
N ILE A 53 2.55 9.34 11.12
CA ILE A 53 1.51 8.32 11.22
C ILE A 53 1.49 7.44 9.95
N HIS A 54 1.32 6.14 10.16
CA HIS A 54 1.32 5.10 9.13
C HIS A 54 0.71 3.80 9.68
N ILE A 55 0.54 2.81 8.81
CA ILE A 55 0.20 1.43 9.20
C ILE A 55 1.43 0.80 9.87
N ASP A 56 1.25 0.08 10.97
CA ASP A 56 2.32 -0.74 11.55
C ASP A 56 2.69 -1.85 10.56
N ALA A 57 3.88 -1.75 9.96
CA ALA A 57 4.37 -2.69 8.93
C ALA A 57 4.57 -4.13 9.41
N ARG A 58 4.39 -4.42 10.70
CA ARG A 58 4.47 -5.78 11.25
C ARG A 58 3.11 -6.49 11.26
N ARG A 59 2.02 -5.76 11.03
CA ARG A 59 0.66 -6.32 11.08
C ARG A 59 0.44 -7.29 9.94
N THR A 60 -0.23 -8.40 10.24
CA THR A 60 -0.61 -9.43 9.28
C THR A 60 -2.08 -9.34 8.91
N ARG A 61 -2.84 -8.41 9.49
CA ARG A 61 -4.26 -8.22 9.18
C ARG A 61 -4.66 -6.79 9.49
N LEU A 62 -5.47 -6.20 8.62
CA LEU A 62 -6.02 -4.86 8.77
C LEU A 62 -7.54 -4.92 8.61
N ASP A 63 -8.27 -5.05 9.71
CA ASP A 63 -9.73 -4.90 9.67
C ASP A 63 -10.08 -3.41 9.81
N ILE A 64 -10.82 -2.89 8.84
CA ILE A 64 -11.01 -1.45 8.64
C ILE A 64 -12.49 -1.10 8.74
N HIS A 65 -12.84 -0.35 9.77
CA HIS A 65 -14.17 0.22 9.95
C HIS A 65 -14.25 1.60 9.31
N LEU A 66 -15.16 1.77 8.36
CA LEU A 66 -15.36 3.00 7.61
C LEU A 66 -16.64 3.73 8.07
N ALA A 67 -16.55 5.06 8.13
CA ALA A 67 -17.72 5.89 8.41
C ALA A 67 -18.73 5.87 7.25
N LYS A 68 -18.24 5.67 6.02
CA LYS A 68 -19.03 5.51 4.80
C LYS A 68 -18.39 4.49 3.89
N GLU A 69 -19.21 3.75 3.16
CA GLU A 69 -18.71 2.84 2.13
C GLU A 69 -17.92 3.58 1.05
N PRO A 70 -16.89 2.94 0.45
CA PRO A 70 -16.23 3.48 -0.71
C PRO A 70 -17.23 3.76 -1.85
N LYS A 71 -16.91 4.74 -2.69
CA LYS A 71 -17.78 5.09 -3.83
C LYS A 71 -17.87 3.88 -4.78
N ALA A 72 -19.07 3.56 -5.25
CA ALA A 72 -19.33 2.40 -6.12
C ALA A 72 -18.55 2.41 -7.46
N LYS A 73 -18.01 3.56 -7.87
CA LYS A 73 -17.18 3.68 -9.08
C LYS A 73 -15.71 3.37 -8.82
N LEU A 74 -15.22 3.45 -7.58
CA LEU A 74 -13.83 3.20 -7.26
C LEU A 74 -13.62 1.68 -7.12
N GLU A 75 -12.49 1.19 -7.61
CA GLU A 75 -12.00 -0.18 -7.41
C GLU A 75 -10.75 -0.19 -6.52
N PHE A 76 -10.09 0.96 -6.40
CA PHE A 76 -8.91 1.13 -5.55
C PHE A 76 -8.98 2.47 -4.82
N THR A 77 -8.82 2.45 -3.51
CA THR A 77 -8.78 3.65 -2.67
C THR A 77 -7.97 3.40 -1.41
N TRP A 78 -7.96 4.36 -0.49
CA TRP A 78 -7.19 4.30 0.74
C TRP A 78 -7.92 4.96 1.91
N THR A 79 -7.56 4.58 3.13
CA THR A 79 -8.05 5.24 4.34
C THR A 79 -7.29 6.53 4.59
N GLY A 80 -7.99 7.65 4.80
CA GLY A 80 -7.36 8.93 5.16
C GLY A 80 -6.40 8.80 6.36
N ASN A 81 -5.46 9.74 6.51
CA ASN A 81 -4.41 9.82 7.54
C ASN A 81 -3.39 8.66 7.61
N PHE A 82 -3.81 7.42 7.33
CA PHE A 82 -2.98 6.22 7.54
C PHE A 82 -2.50 5.55 6.24
N GLY A 83 -3.22 5.71 5.12
CA GLY A 83 -2.79 5.11 3.86
C GLY A 83 -3.09 3.61 3.71
N ALA A 84 -4.01 3.03 4.50
CA ALA A 84 -4.39 1.62 4.35
C ALA A 84 -5.16 1.42 3.04
N ARG A 85 -4.75 0.42 2.25
CA ARG A 85 -5.33 0.16 0.92
C ARG A 85 -6.64 -0.56 1.05
N LEU A 86 -7.62 -0.09 0.29
CA LEU A 86 -8.90 -0.74 0.08
C LEU A 86 -9.00 -1.09 -1.40
N VAL A 87 -9.31 -2.35 -1.69
CA VAL A 87 -9.41 -2.87 -3.05
C VAL A 87 -10.78 -3.53 -3.22
N ALA A 88 -11.44 -3.26 -4.34
CA ALA A 88 -12.67 -3.93 -4.70
C ALA A 88 -12.36 -5.38 -5.10
N ARG A 89 -13.17 -6.31 -4.59
CA ARG A 89 -12.97 -7.76 -4.83
C ARG A 89 -12.96 -8.15 -6.31
N PRO A 90 -13.81 -7.58 -7.20
CA PRO A 90 -13.76 -7.91 -8.62
C PRO A 90 -12.38 -7.64 -9.25
N TRP A 91 -11.76 -6.50 -8.94
CA TRP A 91 -10.41 -6.22 -9.42
C TRP A 91 -9.37 -7.09 -8.72
N LEU A 92 -9.49 -7.31 -7.41
CA LEU A 92 -8.56 -8.15 -6.66
C LEU A 92 -8.53 -9.60 -7.17
N SER A 93 -9.66 -10.16 -7.59
CA SER A 93 -9.74 -11.53 -8.12
C SER A 93 -8.86 -11.78 -9.35
N LEU A 94 -8.40 -10.73 -10.04
CA LEU A 94 -7.46 -10.84 -11.16
C LEU A 94 -6.03 -11.19 -10.70
N ILE A 95 -5.75 -10.98 -9.41
CA ILE A 95 -4.42 -11.10 -8.79
C ILE A 95 -4.46 -11.85 -7.46
N GLU A 96 -5.60 -12.43 -7.09
CA GLU A 96 -5.82 -13.02 -5.76
C GLU A 96 -4.90 -14.23 -5.53
N ASP A 97 -4.59 -14.98 -6.58
CA ASP A 97 -3.62 -16.07 -6.56
C ASP A 97 -2.16 -15.62 -6.32
N LEU A 98 -1.87 -14.32 -6.46
CA LEU A 98 -0.55 -13.75 -6.15
C LEU A 98 -0.45 -13.30 -4.68
N ILE A 99 -1.54 -13.36 -3.92
CA ILE A 99 -1.57 -13.04 -2.50
C ILE A 99 -1.10 -14.27 -1.74
N ASP A 100 0.05 -14.15 -1.10
CA ASP A 100 0.65 -15.20 -0.32
C ASP A 100 1.10 -14.65 1.04
N GLU A 101 0.57 -15.26 2.11
CA GLU A 101 0.87 -14.89 3.49
C GLU A 101 2.32 -15.24 3.88
N GLU A 102 2.91 -16.30 3.29
CA GLU A 102 4.32 -16.64 3.47
C GLU A 102 5.21 -15.55 2.87
N ASP A 103 4.74 -14.98 1.75
CA ASP A 103 5.36 -13.84 1.08
C ASP A 103 5.01 -12.49 1.73
N GLY A 104 4.25 -12.52 2.83
CA GLY A 104 3.94 -11.39 3.69
C GLY A 104 2.82 -10.49 3.19
N ILE A 105 1.95 -10.99 2.29
CA ILE A 105 0.82 -10.23 1.75
C ILE A 105 -0.47 -10.76 2.37
N PHE A 106 -1.24 -9.85 2.96
CA PHE A 106 -2.42 -10.20 3.73
C PHE A 106 -3.63 -9.38 3.30
N THR A 107 -4.80 -10.01 3.42
CA THR A 107 -6.10 -9.34 3.30
C THR A 107 -6.74 -9.18 4.67
N GLY A 108 -7.66 -8.22 4.78
CA GLY A 108 -8.47 -8.02 5.97
C GLY A 108 -9.85 -7.50 5.60
N GLU A 109 -10.73 -7.39 6.58
CA GLU A 109 -12.12 -7.06 6.34
C GLU A 109 -12.35 -5.54 6.25
N VAL A 110 -13.37 -5.16 5.48
CA VAL A 110 -13.88 -3.80 5.44
C VAL A 110 -15.28 -3.81 6.03
N LEU A 111 -15.47 -2.99 7.06
CA LEU A 111 -16.67 -2.96 7.90
C LEU A 111 -17.30 -1.56 7.87
N ARG A 112 -18.62 -1.50 8.02
CA ARG A 112 -19.38 -0.28 8.27
C ARG A 112 -20.37 -0.56 9.39
N GLY A 113 -20.12 0.03 10.56
CA GLY A 113 -20.74 -0.46 11.80
C GLY A 113 -20.36 -1.92 12.01
N GLU A 114 -21.37 -2.78 12.19
CA GLU A 114 -21.20 -4.24 12.37
C GLU A 114 -21.31 -5.02 11.05
N ARG A 115 -21.56 -4.34 9.93
CA ARG A 115 -21.78 -4.97 8.63
C ARG A 115 -20.51 -5.02 7.81
N ARG A 116 -20.19 -6.19 7.26
CA ARG A 116 -19.15 -6.35 6.24
C ARG A 116 -19.56 -5.72 4.92
N VAL A 117 -18.65 -4.96 4.34
CA VAL A 117 -18.78 -4.38 3.00
C VAL A 117 -18.24 -5.38 1.99
N GLU A 118 -19.07 -6.35 1.60
CA GLU A 118 -18.62 -7.54 0.85
C GLU A 118 -17.82 -7.24 -0.42
N ALA A 119 -18.15 -6.15 -1.13
CA ALA A 119 -17.47 -5.77 -2.36
C ALA A 119 -16.02 -5.29 -2.15
N TRP A 120 -15.58 -5.09 -0.91
CA TRP A 120 -14.29 -4.49 -0.58
C TRP A 120 -13.50 -5.32 0.43
N THR A 121 -12.18 -5.20 0.35
CA THR A 121 -11.24 -5.80 1.29
C THR A 121 -10.08 -4.84 1.51
N SER A 122 -9.39 -4.98 2.65
CA SER A 122 -8.09 -4.34 2.82
C SER A 122 -6.99 -5.22 2.22
N LEU A 123 -5.89 -4.60 1.80
CA LEU A 123 -4.70 -5.28 1.29
C LEU A 123 -3.43 -4.66 1.87
N HIS A 124 -2.56 -5.49 2.43
CA HIS A 124 -1.36 -5.03 3.13
C HIS A 124 -0.17 -5.96 2.89
N GLY A 125 1.02 -5.39 2.76
CA GLY A 125 2.27 -6.14 2.77
C GLY A 125 3.06 -5.84 4.04
N ARG A 126 3.35 -6.89 4.81
CA ARG A 126 4.18 -6.84 6.00
C ARG A 126 5.63 -6.63 5.61
N LEU A 127 6.28 -5.60 6.16
CA LEU A 127 7.69 -5.27 5.92
C LEU A 127 8.08 -5.31 4.42
N ALA A 128 7.16 -4.87 3.56
CA ALA A 128 7.33 -4.97 2.11
C ALA A 128 8.54 -4.14 1.63
N PRO A 129 9.24 -4.59 0.56
CA PRO A 129 10.32 -3.82 -0.04
C PRO A 129 9.91 -2.37 -0.32
N PRO A 130 10.67 -1.36 0.14
CA PRO A 130 10.31 0.03 -0.09
C PRO A 130 10.56 0.43 -1.54
N LEU A 131 9.67 1.25 -2.07
CA LEU A 131 9.92 1.96 -3.33
C LEU A 131 10.90 3.10 -3.06
N LEU A 132 11.99 3.17 -3.79
CA LEU A 132 13.02 4.20 -3.69
C LEU A 132 12.96 5.15 -4.89
N SER A 133 13.71 6.24 -4.82
CA SER A 133 13.87 7.14 -5.97
C SER A 133 15.23 7.85 -6.00
N SER A 134 15.69 8.23 -7.21
CA SER A 134 17.02 8.79 -7.46
C SER A 134 17.36 10.03 -6.64
N ASP A 135 16.37 10.90 -6.44
CA ASP A 135 16.52 12.20 -5.75
C ASP A 135 15.66 12.25 -4.49
N GLY A 136 15.23 11.08 -4.02
CA GLY A 136 14.37 10.94 -2.85
C GLY A 136 15.13 10.91 -1.54
N GLN A 137 14.37 10.96 -0.45
CA GLN A 137 14.88 10.67 0.88
C GLN A 137 14.13 9.49 1.47
N VAL A 138 14.83 8.67 2.23
CA VAL A 138 14.25 7.56 2.97
C VAL A 138 14.37 7.79 4.46
N LYS A 139 13.37 7.31 5.20
CA LYS A 139 13.39 7.26 6.65
C LYS A 139 12.72 6.00 7.13
N ALA A 140 13.34 5.29 8.07
CA ALA A 140 12.74 4.12 8.70
C ALA A 140 12.04 4.51 10.01
N CYS A 141 10.89 3.90 10.27
CA CYS A 141 10.20 3.96 11.54
C CYS A 141 10.95 3.12 12.58
N PRO A 142 11.43 3.69 13.69
CA PRO A 142 12.17 2.93 14.70
C PRO A 142 11.30 1.96 15.51
N ILE A 143 9.96 2.02 15.35
CA ILE A 143 9.01 1.19 16.10
C ILE A 143 8.65 -0.08 15.33
N CYS A 144 8.29 0.06 14.05
CA CYS A 144 7.79 -1.06 13.25
C CYS A 144 8.68 -1.43 12.06
N GLY A 145 9.71 -0.63 11.74
CA GLY A 145 10.59 -0.86 10.60
C GLY A 145 10.02 -0.43 9.24
N ASP A 146 8.81 0.17 9.17
CA ASP A 146 8.29 0.73 7.93
C ASP A 146 9.26 1.77 7.34
N VAL A 147 9.39 1.81 6.02
CA VAL A 147 10.29 2.75 5.35
C VAL A 147 9.47 3.74 4.54
N TYR A 148 9.61 5.01 4.91
CA TYR A 148 9.02 6.13 4.21
C TYR A 148 9.97 6.62 3.13
N SER A 149 9.47 6.75 1.91
CA SER A 149 10.20 7.31 0.81
C SER A 149 9.52 8.57 0.31
N MET A 150 10.23 9.69 0.34
CA MET A 150 9.85 10.86 -0.44
C MET A 150 10.30 10.63 -1.87
N LEU A 151 9.33 10.36 -2.76
CA LEU A 151 9.62 10.00 -4.14
C LEU A 151 9.88 11.25 -4.98
N LYS A 152 11.08 11.33 -5.56
CA LYS A 152 11.50 12.38 -6.49
C LYS A 152 12.46 11.80 -7.53
N GLY A 153 12.17 12.09 -8.80
CA GLY A 153 12.94 11.55 -9.93
C GLY A 153 12.51 10.14 -10.33
N ARG A 154 13.47 9.32 -10.75
CA ARG A 154 13.23 7.93 -11.18
C ARG A 154 12.94 7.05 -9.98
N THR A 155 11.89 6.23 -10.04
CA THR A 155 11.52 5.27 -8.97
C THR A 155 12.01 3.85 -9.28
N PHE A 156 12.41 3.12 -8.25
CA PHE A 156 12.98 1.76 -8.38
C PHE A 156 12.86 0.95 -7.08
N PHE A 157 13.01 -0.37 -7.19
CA PHE A 157 13.31 -1.25 -6.05
C PHE A 157 14.82 -1.53 -6.01
N ALA A 158 15.42 -1.55 -4.83
CA ALA A 158 16.81 -1.97 -4.63
C ALA A 158 16.95 -3.24 -3.78
N SER A 159 15.87 -3.65 -3.10
CA SER A 159 15.90 -4.84 -2.24
C SER A 159 15.97 -6.12 -3.08
N PRO A 160 16.92 -7.02 -2.84
CA PRO A 160 16.95 -8.34 -3.49
C PRO A 160 15.65 -9.14 -3.27
N ALA A 161 14.98 -8.93 -2.14
CA ALA A 161 13.71 -9.58 -1.82
C ALA A 161 12.56 -9.15 -2.76
N ALA A 162 12.70 -8.05 -3.50
CA ALA A 162 11.71 -7.69 -4.52
C ALA A 162 11.77 -8.64 -5.70
N ARG A 163 12.95 -9.14 -6.11
CA ARG A 163 13.16 -9.91 -7.35
C ARG A 163 12.23 -11.10 -7.50
N SER A 164 12.03 -11.86 -6.44
CA SER A 164 11.21 -13.08 -6.46
C SER A 164 9.71 -12.79 -6.34
N LYS A 165 9.31 -11.57 -5.97
CA LYS A 165 7.92 -11.28 -5.62
C LYS A 165 7.04 -11.00 -6.85
N PRO A 166 6.00 -11.80 -7.11
CA PRO A 166 5.04 -11.52 -8.17
C PRO A 166 4.16 -10.32 -7.84
N LEU A 167 3.90 -10.09 -6.55
CA LEU A 167 3.10 -9.00 -6.00
C LEU A 167 3.89 -8.32 -4.88
N ILE A 168 3.88 -6.99 -4.84
CA ILE A 168 4.37 -6.20 -3.70
C ILE A 168 3.29 -5.22 -3.31
N VAL A 169 3.03 -5.09 -2.02
CA VAL A 169 2.08 -4.11 -1.47
C VAL A 169 2.80 -3.32 -0.39
N ASN A 170 3.14 -2.07 -0.67
CA ASN A 170 3.82 -1.19 0.28
C ASN A 170 3.12 0.17 0.35
N ARG A 171 3.63 1.09 1.17
CA ARG A 171 3.05 2.43 1.36
C ARG A 171 2.87 3.26 0.08
N SER A 172 3.60 2.98 -0.98
CA SER A 172 3.52 3.68 -2.27
C SER A 172 2.45 3.12 -3.21
N GLY A 173 1.98 1.88 -3.02
CA GLY A 173 0.95 1.29 -3.89
C GLY A 173 0.94 -0.23 -3.92
N ILE A 174 0.34 -0.76 -4.99
CA ILE A 174 0.35 -2.17 -5.37
C ILE A 174 1.26 -2.32 -6.59
N PHE A 175 2.09 -3.35 -6.63
CA PHE A 175 3.05 -3.58 -7.70
C PHE A 175 2.89 -5.01 -8.19
N ILE A 176 2.57 -5.18 -9.47
CA ILE A 176 2.42 -6.51 -10.10
C ILE A 176 3.57 -6.71 -11.06
N ARG A 177 4.25 -7.85 -11.00
CA ARG A 177 5.40 -8.13 -11.87
C ARG A 177 4.97 -8.06 -13.35
N ARG A 178 5.85 -7.50 -14.18
CA ARG A 178 5.54 -7.09 -15.55
C ARG A 178 5.06 -8.24 -16.43
N ASP A 179 5.72 -9.38 -16.39
CA ASP A 179 5.35 -10.58 -17.13
C ASP A 179 3.91 -11.02 -16.81
N ILE A 180 3.54 -10.99 -15.54
CA ILE A 180 2.19 -11.34 -15.07
C ILE A 180 1.16 -10.29 -15.51
N PHE A 181 1.48 -9.01 -15.34
CA PHE A 181 0.61 -7.90 -15.75
C PHE A 181 0.31 -7.93 -17.25
N GLU A 182 1.34 -8.13 -18.08
CA GLU A 182 1.22 -8.19 -19.54
C GLU A 182 0.47 -9.46 -19.98
N GLN A 183 0.76 -10.63 -19.38
CA GLN A 183 0.08 -11.88 -19.71
C GLN A 183 -1.42 -11.87 -19.39
N ARG A 184 -1.81 -11.21 -18.30
CA ARG A 184 -3.21 -11.21 -17.81
C ARG A 184 -4.01 -9.99 -18.27
N GLU A 185 -3.39 -9.06 -18.98
CA GLU A 185 -4.04 -7.81 -19.43
C GLU A 185 -4.77 -7.06 -18.31
N ILE A 186 -4.14 -6.95 -17.14
CA ILE A 186 -4.79 -6.42 -15.93
C ILE A 186 -5.17 -4.94 -16.16
N PRO A 187 -6.45 -4.56 -16.03
CA PRO A 187 -6.87 -3.18 -16.22
C PRO A 187 -6.39 -2.28 -15.08
N THR A 188 -6.23 -0.99 -15.37
CA THR A 188 -6.00 0.01 -14.32
C THR A 188 -7.28 0.15 -13.48
N PRO A 189 -7.25 -0.09 -12.16
CA PRO A 189 -8.44 0.04 -11.34
C PRO A 189 -8.89 1.49 -11.28
N VAL A 190 -10.20 1.72 -11.30
CA VAL A 190 -10.77 3.06 -11.13
C VAL A 190 -10.39 3.59 -9.75
N GLY A 191 -9.63 4.68 -9.71
CA GLY A 191 -9.05 5.22 -8.47
C GLY A 191 -7.54 5.03 -8.33
N ALA A 192 -6.88 4.36 -9.28
CA ALA A 192 -5.44 4.44 -9.48
C ALA A 192 -5.06 5.47 -10.55
N PHE A 193 -3.83 5.97 -10.49
CA PHE A 193 -3.18 6.55 -11.68
C PHE A 193 -2.89 5.45 -12.70
N LYS A 194 -2.73 5.83 -13.98
CA LYS A 194 -2.19 4.92 -14.99
C LYS A 194 -0.88 4.32 -14.47
N PRO A 195 -0.70 2.99 -14.51
CA PRO A 195 0.47 2.37 -13.92
C PRO A 195 1.74 2.84 -14.63
N SER A 196 2.77 3.07 -13.83
CA SER A 196 4.12 3.31 -14.31
C SER A 196 4.98 2.09 -14.02
N TRP A 197 6.04 1.93 -14.80
CA TRP A 197 6.97 0.83 -14.62
C TRP A 197 8.01 1.19 -13.56
N VAL A 198 8.25 0.24 -12.66
CA VAL A 198 9.28 0.32 -11.63
C VAL A 198 10.23 -0.84 -11.83
N TRP A 199 11.52 -0.56 -11.96
CA TRP A 199 12.55 -1.58 -12.19
C TRP A 199 13.25 -1.94 -10.89
N LEU A 200 13.76 -3.17 -10.83
CA LEU A 200 14.79 -3.53 -9.86
C LEU A 200 16.12 -2.97 -10.35
N GLU A 201 16.78 -2.19 -9.50
CA GLU A 201 18.15 -1.71 -9.70
C GLU A 201 19.12 -2.65 -9.02
N GLU A 202 20.05 -3.19 -9.81
CA GLU A 202 21.12 -4.04 -9.32
C GLU A 202 22.35 -3.18 -9.05
N GLY A 203 22.70 -3.02 -7.77
CA GLY A 203 23.97 -2.40 -7.37
C GLY A 203 23.86 -0.94 -6.90
N GLY A 204 24.50 -0.70 -5.76
CA GLY A 204 24.58 0.57 -5.05
C GLY A 204 24.77 0.32 -3.55
N GLY A 205 25.74 -0.53 -3.21
CA GLY A 205 26.22 -0.67 -1.83
C GLY A 205 27.06 0.54 -1.42
#